data_AF-A0AAV5BPP5-F1
#
_entry.id   AF-A0AAV5BPP5-F1
#
_cell.length_a   1.000
_cell.length_b   1.000
_cell.length_c   1.000
_cell.angle_alpha   90.00
_cell.angle_beta   90.00
_cell.angle_gamma   90.00
#
_symmetry.space_group_name_H-M   'P 1'
#
loop_
_entity.id
_entity.type
_entity.pdbx_description
1 polymer ?
#
loop_
_entity_poly.entity_id
_entity_poly.type
_entity_poly.pdbx_seq_one_letter_code
_entity_poly.pdbx_strand_id
1 'polypeptide(L)'
;MQGGSTSQPSHCRRSVPRAAAALGAEPGGLPDDELRPVDTLLDSVKWDDKGLAVAIAQNVDTGAILMQGFANKEALGKTISTRKATFFSRSRSSLWTKGETSMNFINVHDIFLDCDRDSIIYLGKPDGPTCHTGAETCYYTSVYDALQGSEATTQERLVTTTLYSLEDTISRRQEEIVTEGECVIYNPINDIPDYCMYYSEEAGELIQTLLENEDKSRTASEMADLLYHAMVLLRVKGVKMEEVFEKLRKRFSQSGIEEKSSRNKS
;
A
#
# COMPACT_ATOMS: atom_id res chain seq x y z
N MET A 1 10.16 -69.09 -8.44
CA MET A 1 9.90 -70.29 -7.63
C MET A 1 10.56 -70.08 -6.27
N GLN A 2 9.75 -70.16 -5.20
CA GLN A 2 10.04 -70.63 -3.82
C GLN A 2 11.38 -70.24 -3.16
N GLY A 3 11.50 -69.76 -1.90
CA GLY A 3 10.69 -69.62 -0.69
C GLY A 3 11.60 -68.85 0.32
N GLY A 4 11.18 -68.20 1.40
CA GLY A 4 10.22 -68.58 2.43
C GLY A 4 10.95 -69.11 3.67
N SER A 5 11.22 -68.27 4.68
CA SER A 5 11.38 -68.65 6.11
C SER A 5 11.67 -67.37 6.95
N THR A 6 10.70 -66.73 7.62
CA THR A 6 10.09 -67.00 8.95
C THR A 6 11.06 -67.10 10.13
N SER A 7 11.15 -66.05 10.94
CA SER A 7 11.33 -66.17 12.40
C SER A 7 10.80 -64.95 13.17
N GLN A 8 9.78 -65.20 13.98
CA GLN A 8 9.33 -64.50 15.19
C GLN A 8 8.64 -65.59 16.05
N PRO A 9 8.32 -65.40 17.35
CA PRO A 9 8.78 -64.41 18.33
C PRO A 9 9.18 -65.06 19.68
N SER A 10 9.96 -64.36 20.51
CA SER A 10 10.15 -64.75 21.92
C SER A 10 9.24 -63.92 22.84
N HIS A 11 8.26 -64.60 23.43
CA HIS A 11 7.39 -64.10 24.49
C HIS A 11 8.16 -63.72 25.76
N CYS A 12 7.83 -62.56 26.33
CA CYS A 12 7.95 -62.36 27.78
C CYS A 12 6.65 -61.73 28.30
N ARG A 13 5.95 -62.49 29.16
CA ARG A 13 4.72 -62.08 29.87
C ARG A 13 5.08 -61.63 31.29
N ARG A 14 4.18 -60.79 31.83
CA ARG A 14 3.99 -60.33 33.23
C ARG A 14 4.56 -58.92 33.45
N SER A 15 3.86 -57.95 34.01
CA SER A 15 2.61 -57.92 34.79
C SER A 15 2.10 -56.48 34.82
N VAL A 16 0.77 -56.30 34.79
CA VAL A 16 0.12 -54.98 34.92
C VAL A 16 -0.06 -54.62 36.39
N PRO A 17 0.40 -53.45 36.87
CA PRO A 17 -0.13 -52.84 38.08
C PRO A 17 -1.17 -51.77 37.70
N ARG A 18 -2.39 -52.08 38.12
CA ARG A 18 -3.50 -51.22 38.56
C ARG A 18 -3.26 -49.69 38.51
N ALA A 19 -4.11 -49.01 37.74
CA ALA A 19 -4.31 -47.57 37.81
C ALA A 19 -4.80 -47.16 39.22
N ALA A 20 -4.11 -46.20 39.83
CA ALA A 20 -4.58 -45.44 40.98
C ALA A 20 -4.68 -43.98 40.54
N ALA A 21 -5.89 -43.44 40.60
CA ALA A 21 -6.17 -42.02 40.42
C ALA A 21 -5.84 -41.26 41.71
N ALA A 22 -5.06 -40.18 41.58
CA ALA A 22 -4.94 -39.09 42.55
C ALA A 22 -4.52 -37.84 41.73
N LEU A 23 -5.44 -36.94 41.40
CA LEU A 23 -5.82 -35.74 42.15
C LEU A 23 -4.64 -34.77 42.40
N GLY A 24 -4.70 -33.63 41.72
CA GLY A 24 -4.11 -32.36 42.18
C GLY A 24 -2.69 -32.06 41.74
N ALA A 25 -2.51 -31.65 40.49
CA ALA A 25 -1.38 -30.82 40.08
C ALA A 25 -1.96 -29.55 39.44
N GLU A 26 -1.89 -28.44 40.17
CA GLU A 26 -2.02 -27.08 39.61
C GLU A 26 -1.05 -26.97 38.42
N PRO A 27 -1.48 -26.46 37.24
CA PRO A 27 -0.52 -26.16 36.20
C PRO A 27 0.30 -24.96 36.68
N GLY A 28 1.47 -25.24 37.24
CA GLY A 28 2.52 -24.26 37.45
C GLY A 28 2.69 -23.46 36.17
N GLY A 29 2.52 -22.14 36.29
CA GLY A 29 2.64 -21.21 35.19
C GLY A 29 3.92 -21.47 34.41
N LEU A 30 3.78 -21.48 33.08
CA LEU A 30 4.92 -21.40 32.18
C LEU A 30 5.78 -20.19 32.57
N PRO A 31 7.11 -20.33 32.57
CA PRO A 31 8.00 -19.24 32.97
C PRO A 31 7.76 -18.01 32.09
N ASP A 32 7.75 -16.84 32.72
CA ASP A 32 7.58 -15.48 32.18
C ASP A 32 8.67 -15.05 31.15
N ASP A 33 9.42 -16.00 30.58
CA ASP A 33 10.69 -15.77 29.87
C ASP A 33 10.57 -15.76 28.33
N GLU A 34 9.36 -15.58 27.81
CA GLU A 34 9.11 -15.18 26.43
C GLU A 34 8.27 -13.91 26.44
N LEU A 35 8.90 -12.74 26.67
CA LEU A 35 8.34 -11.48 26.16
C LEU A 35 7.98 -11.72 24.70
N ARG A 36 6.67 -11.68 24.39
CA ARG A 36 6.18 -11.98 23.04
C ARG A 36 6.94 -11.06 22.08
N PRO A 37 7.36 -11.51 20.88
CA PRO A 37 8.14 -10.67 19.96
C PRO A 37 7.54 -9.27 19.72
N VAL A 38 6.21 -9.15 19.86
CA VAL A 38 5.47 -7.88 19.83
C VAL A 38 5.80 -6.99 21.03
N ASP A 39 5.82 -7.48 22.27
CA ASP A 39 6.11 -6.68 23.45
C ASP A 39 7.52 -6.11 23.40
N THR A 40 8.51 -6.94 23.04
CA THR A 40 9.90 -6.50 22.81
C THR A 40 10.00 -5.43 21.73
N LEU A 41 9.24 -5.55 20.64
CA LEU A 41 9.17 -4.50 19.61
C LEU A 41 8.56 -3.21 20.17
N LEU A 42 7.44 -3.31 20.88
CA LEU A 42 6.72 -2.17 21.45
C LEU A 42 7.57 -1.41 22.50
N ASP A 43 8.37 -2.14 23.28
CA ASP A 43 9.30 -1.56 24.27
C ASP A 43 10.53 -0.91 23.63
N SER A 44 10.81 -1.22 22.37
CA SER A 44 11.93 -0.64 21.63
C SER A 44 11.59 0.70 20.95
N VAL A 45 10.32 1.09 20.94
CA VAL A 45 9.88 2.40 20.42
C VAL A 45 10.20 3.48 21.44
N LYS A 46 10.75 4.60 20.98
CA LYS A 46 11.08 5.76 21.79
C LYS A 46 9.84 6.64 21.94
N TRP A 47 9.08 6.37 22.99
CA TRP A 47 7.93 7.17 23.38
C TRP A 47 8.37 8.50 24.03
N ASP A 48 7.66 9.60 23.75
CA ASP A 48 7.88 10.89 24.40
C ASP A 48 7.52 10.87 25.90
N ASP A 49 7.72 11.99 26.60
CA ASP A 49 7.41 12.13 28.03
C ASP A 49 5.93 11.88 28.38
N LYS A 50 5.04 11.82 27.37
CA LYS A 50 3.61 11.53 27.50
C LYS A 50 3.26 10.10 27.07
N GLY A 51 4.26 9.28 26.74
CA GLY A 51 4.08 7.91 26.27
C GLY A 51 3.57 7.84 24.82
N LEU A 52 3.89 8.84 23.99
CA LEU A 52 3.39 8.97 22.62
C LEU A 52 4.53 9.00 21.60
N ALA A 53 4.26 8.46 20.41
CA ALA A 53 5.07 8.62 19.21
C ALA A 53 4.19 9.20 18.08
N VAL A 54 4.83 9.85 17.11
CA VAL A 54 4.13 10.28 15.90
C VAL A 54 3.83 9.06 15.05
N ALA A 55 2.60 8.95 14.54
CA ALA A 55 2.19 7.91 13.61
C ALA A 55 1.63 8.55 12.33
N ILE A 56 2.24 8.24 11.20
CA ILE A 56 1.91 8.77 9.89
C ILE A 56 1.25 7.66 9.08
N ALA A 57 0.02 7.88 8.61
CA ALA A 57 -0.61 6.97 7.68
C ALA A 57 -0.24 7.36 6.24
N GLN A 58 0.29 6.40 5.47
CA GLN A 58 0.69 6.58 4.08
C GLN A 58 -0.06 5.61 3.19
N ASN A 59 -0.55 6.10 2.05
CA ASN A 59 -1.17 5.27 1.03
C ASN A 59 -0.12 4.38 0.36
N VAL A 60 -0.35 3.07 0.41
CA VAL A 60 0.53 2.05 -0.17
C VAL A 60 0.61 2.07 -1.70
N ASP A 61 -0.44 2.54 -2.38
CA ASP A 61 -0.49 2.62 -3.84
C ASP A 61 0.10 3.94 -4.32
N THR A 62 -0.34 5.06 -3.74
CA THR A 62 -0.02 6.38 -4.27
C THR A 62 1.23 7.01 -3.64
N GLY A 63 1.67 6.49 -2.50
CA GLY A 63 2.71 7.09 -1.66
C GLY A 63 2.25 8.34 -0.92
N ALA A 64 1.01 8.81 -1.10
CA ALA A 64 0.49 10.00 -0.46
C ALA A 64 0.46 9.85 1.07
N ILE A 65 0.92 10.88 1.78
CA ILE A 65 0.68 10.97 3.21
C ILE A 65 -0.80 11.29 3.42
N LEU A 66 -1.52 10.41 4.10
CA LEU A 66 -2.96 10.50 4.29
C LEU A 66 -3.30 11.37 5.49
N MET A 67 -2.67 11.11 6.62
CA MET A 67 -2.87 11.85 7.86
C MET A 67 -1.74 11.57 8.86
N GLN A 68 -1.64 12.43 9.87
CA GLN A 68 -0.82 12.22 11.05
C GLN A 68 -1.70 12.11 12.30
N GLY A 69 -1.36 11.16 13.16
CA GLY A 69 -1.90 11.02 14.51
C GLY A 69 -0.80 10.66 15.51
N PHE A 70 -1.16 10.51 16.77
CA PHE A 70 -0.25 10.00 17.79
C PHE A 70 -0.58 8.53 18.06
N ALA A 71 0.41 7.73 18.41
CA ALA A 71 0.21 6.38 18.92
C ALA A 71 0.87 6.27 20.29
N ASN A 72 0.22 5.56 21.21
CA ASN A 72 0.86 5.03 22.40
C ASN A 72 1.15 3.53 22.19
N LYS A 73 1.80 2.89 23.18
CA LYS A 73 2.11 1.45 23.16
C LYS A 73 0.88 0.58 22.81
N GLU A 74 -0.28 0.89 23.40
CA GLU A 74 -1.53 0.16 23.19
C GLU A 74 -2.09 0.36 21.77
N ALA A 75 -2.06 1.57 21.24
CA ALA A 75 -2.51 1.87 19.87
C ALA A 75 -1.68 1.09 18.83
N LEU A 76 -0.36 1.09 18.97
CA LEU A 76 0.52 0.35 18.07
C LEU A 76 0.28 -1.17 18.18
N GLY A 77 0.13 -1.70 19.40
CA GLY A 77 -0.24 -3.11 19.61
C GLY A 77 -1.59 -3.47 18.98
N LYS A 78 -2.60 -2.60 19.08
CA LYS A 78 -3.90 -2.77 18.42
C LYS A 78 -3.77 -2.71 16.89
N THR A 79 -2.92 -1.86 16.34
CA THR A 79 -2.67 -1.81 14.89
C THR A 79 -1.97 -3.07 14.39
N ILE A 80 -0.95 -3.56 15.10
CA ILE A 80 -0.24 -4.81 14.76
C ILE A 80 -1.23 -5.98 14.70
N SER A 81 -2.10 -6.10 15.71
CA SER A 81 -3.05 -7.21 15.82
C SER A 81 -4.23 -7.12 14.83
N THR A 82 -4.79 -5.92 14.63
CA THR A 82 -6.01 -5.75 13.81
C THR A 82 -5.73 -5.45 12.34
N ARG A 83 -4.49 -5.06 12.00
CA ARG A 83 -4.11 -4.53 10.68
C ARG A 83 -4.96 -3.31 10.27
N LYS A 84 -5.45 -2.53 11.25
CA LYS A 84 -6.15 -1.27 11.03
C LYS A 84 -5.43 -0.14 11.74
N ALA A 85 -5.32 1.02 11.09
CA ALA A 85 -4.65 2.17 11.67
C ALA A 85 -5.38 2.64 12.94
N THR A 86 -4.74 2.45 14.08
CA THR A 86 -5.23 2.86 15.40
C THR A 86 -4.29 3.93 15.94
N PHE A 87 -4.90 5.00 16.42
CA PHE A 87 -4.24 6.14 17.01
C PHE A 87 -4.69 6.31 18.47
N PHE A 88 -3.94 7.11 19.21
CA PHE A 88 -4.30 7.59 20.53
C PHE A 88 -4.72 9.07 20.43
N SER A 89 -5.94 9.37 20.87
CA SER A 89 -6.46 10.73 20.89
C SER A 89 -6.01 11.45 22.15
N ARG A 90 -5.11 12.43 22.02
CA ARG A 90 -4.62 13.23 23.17
C ARG A 90 -5.73 13.97 23.91
N SER A 91 -6.75 14.45 23.20
CA SER A 91 -7.88 15.18 23.79
C SER A 91 -8.87 14.28 24.51
N ARG A 92 -9.12 13.07 23.98
CA ARG A 92 -10.05 12.10 24.58
C ARG A 92 -9.39 11.12 25.54
N SER A 93 -8.05 11.09 25.57
CA SER A 93 -7.25 10.12 26.31
C SER A 93 -7.67 8.67 26.05
N SER A 94 -7.97 8.35 24.79
CA SER A 94 -8.51 7.05 24.40
C SER A 94 -7.94 6.59 23.06
N LEU A 95 -7.98 5.27 22.83
CA LEU A 95 -7.75 4.70 21.50
C LEU A 95 -8.84 5.14 20.52
N TRP A 96 -8.45 5.22 19.25
CA TRP A 96 -9.35 5.50 18.14
C TRP A 96 -8.83 4.80 16.89
N THR A 97 -9.59 3.86 16.34
CA THR A 97 -9.25 3.25 15.05
C THR A 97 -9.89 4.08 13.94
N LYS A 98 -9.08 4.53 12.99
CA LYS A 98 -9.58 5.32 11.86
C LYS A 98 -10.62 4.49 11.10
N GLY A 99 -11.81 5.09 10.90
CA GLY A 99 -12.92 4.44 10.20
C GLY A 99 -13.98 3.81 11.11
N GLU A 100 -13.79 3.71 12.43
CA GLU A 100 -14.78 3.10 13.35
C GLU A 100 -16.18 3.73 13.25
N THR A 101 -16.27 5.03 12.92
CA THR A 101 -17.55 5.74 12.73
C THR A 101 -17.91 5.92 11.25
N SER A 102 -16.93 6.22 10.40
CA SER A 102 -17.16 6.61 9.01
C SER A 102 -17.08 5.46 8.01
N MET A 103 -16.71 4.25 8.45
CA MET A 103 -16.36 3.08 7.63
C MET A 103 -15.15 3.27 6.68
N ASN A 104 -14.59 4.48 6.58
CA ASN A 104 -13.34 4.75 5.85
C ASN A 104 -12.12 4.32 6.69
N PHE A 105 -11.87 3.02 6.77
CA PHE A 105 -10.69 2.47 7.44
C PHE A 105 -9.41 2.72 6.64
N ILE A 106 -8.27 2.56 7.31
CA ILE A 106 -6.97 2.42 6.65
C ILE A 106 -6.46 1.03 7.01
N ASN A 107 -6.43 0.13 6.02
CA ASN A 107 -5.99 -1.25 6.16
C ASN A 107 -4.46 -1.30 6.04
N VAL A 108 -3.79 -1.60 7.14
CA VAL A 108 -2.33 -1.54 7.28
C VAL A 108 -1.69 -2.78 6.66
N HIS A 109 -0.91 -2.57 5.61
CA HIS A 109 -0.09 -3.58 4.96
C HIS A 109 1.22 -3.80 5.71
N ASP A 110 1.87 -2.73 6.16
CA ASP A 110 3.13 -2.80 6.87
C ASP A 110 3.30 -1.62 7.84
N ILE A 111 4.24 -1.77 8.78
CA ILE A 111 4.55 -0.76 9.80
C ILE A 111 6.06 -0.56 9.83
N PHE A 112 6.50 0.67 9.67
CA PHE A 112 7.91 1.04 9.75
C PHE A 112 8.15 1.94 10.95
N LEU A 113 9.29 1.75 11.61
CA LEU A 113 9.85 2.70 12.57
C LEU A 113 10.96 3.47 11.86
N ASP A 114 11.13 4.74 12.21
CA ASP A 114 12.31 5.49 11.78
C ASP A 114 13.60 5.06 12.52
N CYS A 115 14.72 5.69 12.20
CA CYS A 115 16.04 5.22 12.62
C CYS A 115 16.30 5.35 14.12
N ASP A 116 15.71 6.35 14.79
CA ASP A 116 15.77 6.55 16.23
C ASP A 116 14.46 6.16 16.96
N ARG A 117 13.52 5.59 16.21
CA ARG A 117 12.31 4.90 16.67
C ARG A 117 11.32 5.78 17.42
N ASP A 118 11.26 7.08 17.13
CA ASP A 118 10.25 8.00 17.70
C ASP A 118 9.15 8.41 16.70
N SER A 119 9.23 7.91 15.47
CA SER A 119 8.19 8.04 14.45
C SER A 119 7.83 6.71 13.80
N ILE A 120 6.54 6.56 13.49
CA ILE A 120 5.94 5.34 12.96
C ILE A 120 5.26 5.66 11.62
N ILE A 121 5.49 4.84 10.59
CA ILE A 121 4.70 4.83 9.36
C ILE A 121 3.75 3.64 9.38
N TYR A 122 2.46 3.91 9.26
CA TYR A 122 1.44 2.93 8.89
C TYR A 122 1.26 2.97 7.37
N LEU A 123 1.88 2.02 6.66
CA LEU A 123 1.72 1.87 5.22
C LEU A 123 0.45 1.07 4.94
N GLY A 124 -0.58 1.69 4.36
CA GLY A 124 -1.90 1.07 4.25
C GLY A 124 -2.74 1.52 3.06
N LYS A 125 -3.83 0.80 2.79
CA LYS A 125 -4.83 1.15 1.77
C LYS A 125 -6.08 1.75 2.45
N PRO A 126 -6.48 2.99 2.12
CA PRO A 126 -7.72 3.56 2.63
C PRO A 126 -8.96 2.95 1.93
N ASP A 127 -10.05 2.74 2.67
CA ASP A 127 -11.34 2.24 2.13
C ASP A 127 -12.23 3.37 1.57
N GLY A 128 -11.81 4.62 1.73
CA GLY A 128 -12.54 5.82 1.33
C GLY A 128 -11.76 7.07 1.73
N PRO A 129 -12.35 8.28 1.62
CA PRO A 129 -11.64 9.50 1.96
C PRO A 129 -11.15 9.49 3.41
N THR A 130 -9.88 9.83 3.60
CA THR A 130 -9.26 9.86 4.93
C THR A 130 -9.77 11.06 5.71
N CYS A 131 -9.89 12.21 5.07
CA CYS A 131 -10.28 13.45 5.72
C CYS A 131 -11.80 13.51 5.95
N HIS A 132 -12.21 14.15 7.04
CA HIS A 132 -13.62 14.39 7.34
C HIS A 132 -14.29 15.38 6.37
N THR A 133 -13.52 16.13 5.59
CA THR A 133 -14.03 17.02 4.53
C THR A 133 -14.46 16.25 3.28
N GLY A 134 -14.10 14.98 3.16
CA GLY A 134 -14.26 14.19 1.95
C GLY A 134 -13.00 14.11 1.09
N ALA A 135 -11.93 14.84 1.44
CA ALA A 135 -10.64 14.73 0.76
C ALA A 135 -9.91 13.41 1.08
N GLU A 136 -9.11 12.93 0.12
CA GLU A 136 -8.31 11.70 0.27
C GLU A 136 -7.26 11.79 1.37
N THR A 137 -6.68 12.98 1.54
CA THR A 137 -5.63 13.30 2.51
C THR A 137 -6.05 14.52 3.36
N CYS A 138 -5.49 14.66 4.55
CA CYS A 138 -5.57 15.89 5.34
C CYS A 138 -4.65 17.01 4.80
N TYR A 139 -3.73 16.70 3.89
CA TYR A 139 -2.72 17.62 3.37
C TYR A 139 -3.12 18.19 1.99
N TYR A 140 -4.19 18.99 1.96
CA TYR A 140 -4.76 19.57 0.73
C TYR A 140 -4.59 21.10 0.62
N THR A 141 -3.79 21.71 1.50
CA THR A 141 -3.53 23.16 1.50
C THR A 141 -2.04 23.44 1.33
N SER A 142 -1.69 24.11 0.23
CA SER A 142 -0.32 24.57 -0.05
C SER A 142 -0.01 25.86 0.72
N VAL A 143 1.12 25.88 1.41
CA VAL A 143 1.61 27.08 2.12
C VAL A 143 1.92 28.22 1.15
N TYR A 144 2.53 27.92 0.00
CA TYR A 144 2.91 28.96 -0.97
C TYR A 144 1.70 29.56 -1.68
N ASP A 145 0.65 28.77 -1.93
CA ASP A 145 -0.59 29.25 -2.53
C ASP A 145 -1.30 30.19 -1.52
N ALA A 146 -1.38 29.78 -0.26
CA ALA A 146 -1.94 30.62 0.82
C ALA A 146 -1.18 31.95 0.99
N LEU A 147 0.13 31.96 0.79
CA LEU A 147 0.95 33.18 0.86
C LEU A 147 0.76 34.12 -0.35
N GLN A 148 0.37 33.60 -1.51
CA GLN A 148 0.15 34.40 -2.72
C GLN A 148 -1.20 35.10 -2.74
N GLY A 149 -2.02 34.95 -1.70
CA GLY A 149 -3.33 35.59 -1.62
C GLY A 149 -4.29 35.07 -2.69
N SER A 150 -4.02 33.90 -3.28
CA SER A 150 -5.05 33.18 -4.00
C SER A 150 -6.14 32.85 -2.99
N GLU A 151 -7.26 33.60 -3.03
CA GLU A 151 -8.52 33.09 -2.49
C GLU A 151 -8.64 31.66 -3.00
N ALA A 152 -8.91 30.70 -2.12
CA ALA A 152 -8.95 29.29 -2.45
C ALA A 152 -9.75 29.06 -3.74
N THR A 153 -9.07 29.09 -4.90
CA THR A 153 -9.68 28.96 -6.20
C THR A 153 -9.91 27.49 -6.39
N THR A 154 -10.94 26.96 -5.69
CA THR A 154 -11.77 25.76 -5.92
C THR A 154 -11.11 24.45 -6.35
N GLN A 155 -9.79 24.41 -6.49
CA GLN A 155 -8.98 23.28 -6.89
C GLN A 155 -8.05 23.02 -5.72
N GLU A 156 -8.49 22.13 -4.84
CA GLU A 156 -7.68 21.59 -3.76
C GLU A 156 -6.42 20.99 -4.38
N ARG A 157 -5.30 21.71 -4.29
CA ARG A 157 -4.01 21.20 -4.78
C ARG A 157 -3.52 20.15 -3.80
N LEU A 158 -3.86 18.89 -4.09
CA LEU A 158 -3.44 17.73 -3.30
C LEU A 158 -1.91 17.57 -3.38
N VAL A 159 -1.30 17.16 -2.27
CA VAL A 159 0.09 16.69 -2.25
C VAL A 159 0.17 15.40 -3.05
N THR A 160 0.59 15.51 -4.32
CA THR A 160 0.67 14.40 -5.28
C THR A 160 2.09 14.19 -5.76
N THR A 161 2.40 12.96 -6.18
CA THR A 161 3.66 12.63 -6.85
C THR A 161 3.53 12.85 -8.36
N THR A 162 4.66 12.92 -9.08
CA THR A 162 4.73 13.28 -10.51
C THR A 162 3.72 12.54 -11.39
N LEU A 163 3.56 11.22 -11.23
CA LEU A 163 2.62 10.44 -12.05
C LEU A 163 1.16 10.79 -11.76
N TYR A 164 0.78 11.00 -10.50
CA TYR A 164 -0.59 11.40 -10.17
C TYR A 164 -0.89 12.84 -10.58
N SER A 165 0.09 13.76 -10.48
CA SER A 165 -0.05 15.11 -11.03
C SER A 165 -0.21 15.08 -12.56
N LEU A 166 0.45 14.13 -13.22
CA LEU A 166 0.27 13.91 -14.66
C LEU A 166 -1.12 13.35 -14.99
N GLU A 167 -1.61 12.37 -14.23
CA GLU A 167 -2.97 11.83 -14.38
C GLU A 167 -4.04 12.92 -14.27
N ASP A 168 -3.93 13.79 -13.25
CA ASP A 168 -4.83 14.94 -13.07
C ASP A 168 -4.75 15.93 -14.25
N THR A 169 -3.52 16.22 -14.72
CA THR A 169 -3.31 17.09 -15.89
C THR A 169 -3.94 16.52 -17.15
N ILE A 170 -3.79 15.21 -17.39
CA ILE A 170 -4.41 14.51 -18.54
C ILE A 170 -5.93 14.53 -18.40
N SER A 171 -6.47 14.27 -17.21
CA SER A 171 -7.91 14.31 -16.93
C SER A 171 -8.50 15.67 -17.25
N ARG A 172 -7.90 16.75 -16.75
CA ARG A 172 -8.32 18.12 -17.01
C ARG A 172 -8.25 18.45 -18.51
N ARG A 173 -7.16 18.10 -19.18
CA ARG A 173 -7.00 18.35 -20.62
C ARG A 173 -8.01 17.60 -21.48
N GLN A 174 -8.49 16.44 -21.05
CA GLN A 174 -9.55 15.71 -21.76
C GLN A 174 -10.89 16.46 -21.72
N GLU A 175 -11.17 17.13 -20.60
CA GLU A 175 -12.41 17.87 -20.35
C GLU A 175 -12.40 19.26 -20.98
N GLU A 176 -11.22 19.77 -21.35
CA GLU A 176 -11.07 21.02 -22.08
C GLU A 176 -11.67 20.88 -23.50
N ILE A 177 -12.77 21.61 -23.71
CA ILE A 177 -13.33 21.85 -25.05
C ILE A 177 -12.37 22.81 -25.75
N VAL A 178 -11.63 22.32 -26.74
CA VAL A 178 -10.81 23.18 -27.58
C VAL A 178 -11.74 23.85 -28.60
N THR A 179 -11.93 25.16 -28.52
CA THR A 179 -12.63 25.95 -29.54
C THR A 179 -11.66 26.93 -30.22
N GLU A 180 -11.61 26.90 -31.55
CA GLU A 180 -11.05 27.99 -32.36
C GLU A 180 -12.20 28.64 -33.13
N GLY A 181 -12.60 29.85 -32.73
CA GLY A 181 -13.77 30.53 -33.30
C GLY A 181 -15.07 29.77 -33.02
N GLU A 182 -15.89 29.52 -34.05
CA GLU A 182 -17.14 28.74 -33.97
C GLU A 182 -16.92 27.21 -34.12
N CYS A 183 -15.69 26.75 -34.31
CA CYS A 183 -15.37 25.33 -34.48
C CYS A 183 -14.88 24.68 -33.18
N VAL A 184 -15.49 23.56 -32.82
CA VAL A 184 -14.98 22.64 -31.80
C VAL A 184 -13.82 21.86 -32.43
N ILE A 185 -12.59 22.11 -31.99
CA ILE A 185 -11.42 21.32 -32.37
C ILE A 185 -11.52 19.98 -31.66
N TYR A 186 -11.27 18.93 -32.44
CA TYR A 186 -11.13 17.57 -31.94
C TYR A 186 -10.07 17.51 -30.83
N ASN A 187 -10.46 17.14 -29.61
CA ASN A 187 -9.50 16.83 -28.57
C ASN A 187 -8.91 15.45 -28.89
N PRO A 188 -7.62 15.34 -29.28
CA PRO A 188 -7.03 14.08 -29.73
C PRO A 188 -7.16 12.98 -28.67
N ILE A 189 -7.25 13.34 -27.39
CA ILE A 189 -7.39 12.43 -26.24
C ILE A 189 -8.65 11.54 -26.36
N ASN A 190 -9.60 11.84 -27.26
CA ASN A 190 -10.83 11.08 -27.40
C ASN A 190 -10.80 9.97 -28.48
N ASP A 191 -9.74 9.82 -29.30
CA ASP A 191 -9.60 8.68 -30.22
C ASP A 191 -8.65 7.60 -29.71
N ILE A 192 -9.12 6.35 -29.75
CA ILE A 192 -8.31 5.18 -29.40
C ILE A 192 -7.33 4.78 -30.52
N PRO A 193 -7.74 4.71 -31.82
CA PRO A 193 -6.84 4.27 -32.89
C PRO A 193 -5.62 5.20 -33.05
N ASP A 194 -5.82 6.51 -33.01
CA ASP A 194 -4.75 7.49 -33.16
C ASP A 194 -3.76 7.44 -31.99
N TYR A 195 -4.22 7.26 -30.75
CA TYR A 195 -3.34 7.14 -29.59
C TYR A 195 -2.58 5.82 -29.50
N CYS A 196 -3.15 4.72 -30.00
CA CYS A 196 -2.41 3.46 -30.11
C CYS A 196 -1.20 3.58 -31.05
N MET A 197 -1.29 4.43 -32.09
CA MET A 197 -0.17 4.71 -32.98
C MET A 197 0.95 5.44 -32.24
N TYR A 198 0.65 6.55 -31.55
CA TYR A 198 1.65 7.27 -30.75
C TYR A 198 2.33 6.38 -29.72
N TYR A 199 1.56 5.60 -28.95
CA TYR A 199 2.15 4.66 -27.98
C TYR A 199 3.09 3.63 -28.64
N SER A 200 2.74 3.14 -29.83
CA SER A 200 3.55 2.17 -30.56
C SER A 200 4.82 2.79 -31.12
N GLU A 201 4.76 4.05 -31.55
CA GLU A 201 5.90 4.86 -31.98
C GLU A 201 6.88 5.06 -30.83
N GLU A 202 6.44 5.58 -29.67
CA GLU A 202 7.30 5.78 -28.50
C GLU A 202 7.92 4.48 -27.97
N ALA A 203 7.18 3.37 -28.03
CA ALA A 203 7.72 2.06 -27.68
C ALA A 203 8.85 1.64 -28.65
N GLY A 204 8.70 1.96 -29.94
CA GLY A 204 9.70 1.74 -30.96
C GLY A 204 10.92 2.64 -30.77
N GLU A 205 10.73 3.93 -30.47
CA GLU A 205 11.82 4.87 -30.20
C GLU A 205 12.65 4.40 -29.00
N LEU A 206 12.00 4.06 -27.88
CA LEU A 206 12.70 3.52 -26.71
C LEU A 206 13.53 2.28 -27.06
N ILE A 207 12.97 1.33 -27.82
CA ILE A 207 13.72 0.16 -28.28
C ILE A 207 14.93 0.58 -29.12
N GLN A 208 14.75 1.52 -30.05
CA GLN A 208 15.81 2.00 -30.92
C GLN A 208 16.95 2.63 -30.11
N THR A 209 16.64 3.50 -29.12
CA THR A 209 17.68 4.12 -28.27
C THR A 209 18.56 3.08 -27.57
N LEU A 210 17.96 1.97 -27.14
CA LEU A 210 18.65 0.87 -26.48
C LEU A 210 19.50 0.05 -27.46
N LEU A 211 19.00 -0.18 -28.68
CA LEU A 211 19.72 -0.91 -29.73
C LEU A 211 20.92 -0.12 -30.26
N GLU A 212 20.77 1.20 -30.38
CA GLU A 212 21.83 2.10 -30.83
C GLU A 212 22.80 2.49 -29.70
N ASN A 213 22.51 2.06 -28.47
CA ASN A 213 23.29 2.38 -27.27
C ASN A 213 23.49 3.90 -27.11
N GLU A 214 22.39 4.63 -27.30
CA GLU A 214 22.31 6.07 -27.05
C GLU A 214 22.48 6.38 -25.55
N ASP A 215 22.61 7.66 -25.23
CA ASP A 215 22.90 8.08 -23.87
C ASP A 215 21.67 8.00 -22.94
N LYS A 216 21.95 7.99 -21.63
CA LYS A 216 20.94 7.85 -20.57
C LYS A 216 19.85 8.91 -20.62
N SER A 217 20.15 10.12 -21.07
CA SER A 217 19.18 11.21 -21.17
C SER A 217 18.14 10.92 -22.23
N ARG A 218 18.57 10.44 -23.41
CA ARG A 218 17.67 10.08 -24.51
C ARG A 218 16.78 8.89 -24.12
N THR A 219 17.35 7.83 -23.53
CA THR A 219 16.54 6.70 -23.00
C THR A 219 15.51 7.15 -21.96
N ALA A 220 15.87 8.09 -21.08
CA ALA A 220 14.93 8.62 -20.09
C ALA A 220 13.80 9.44 -20.72
N SER A 221 14.08 10.17 -21.81
CA SER A 221 13.08 10.92 -22.58
C SER A 221 12.07 9.97 -23.21
N GLU A 222 12.51 8.97 -23.98
CA GLU A 222 11.60 8.05 -24.65
C GLU A 222 10.75 7.24 -23.67
N MET A 223 11.33 6.87 -22.52
CA MET A 223 10.55 6.21 -21.48
C MET A 223 9.51 7.14 -20.86
N ALA A 224 9.81 8.44 -20.72
CA ALA A 224 8.85 9.41 -20.23
C ALA A 224 7.69 9.62 -21.21
N ASP A 225 7.99 9.70 -22.51
CA ASP A 225 6.98 9.83 -23.57
C ASP A 225 6.12 8.57 -23.66
N LEU A 226 6.73 7.38 -23.61
CA LEU A 226 6.01 6.11 -23.54
C LEU A 226 5.07 6.04 -22.33
N LEU A 227 5.52 6.47 -21.15
CA LEU A 227 4.69 6.53 -19.94
C LEU A 227 3.54 7.54 -20.09
N TYR A 228 3.81 8.72 -20.64
CA TYR A 228 2.80 9.74 -20.90
C TYR A 228 1.68 9.19 -21.81
N HIS A 229 2.04 8.63 -22.96
CA HIS A 229 1.08 8.09 -23.92
C HIS A 229 0.32 6.88 -23.37
N ALA A 230 0.97 6.03 -22.56
CA ALA A 230 0.28 4.96 -21.83
C ALA A 230 -0.78 5.51 -20.88
N MET A 231 -0.47 6.57 -20.13
CA MET A 231 -1.42 7.20 -19.21
C MET A 231 -2.59 7.88 -19.93
N VAL A 232 -2.35 8.48 -21.10
CA VAL A 232 -3.45 9.00 -21.93
C VAL A 232 -4.38 7.87 -22.36
N LEU A 233 -3.85 6.75 -22.86
CA LEU A 233 -4.64 5.57 -23.24
C LEU A 233 -5.47 5.00 -22.08
N LEU A 234 -4.88 4.93 -20.88
CA LEU A 234 -5.58 4.51 -19.67
C LEU A 234 -6.77 5.43 -19.37
N ARG A 235 -6.57 6.76 -19.49
CA ARG A 235 -7.63 7.75 -19.30
C ARG A 235 -8.76 7.57 -20.30
N VAL A 236 -8.46 7.33 -21.59
CA VAL A 236 -9.50 7.05 -22.61
C VAL A 236 -10.34 5.83 -22.23
N LYS A 237 -9.72 4.81 -21.62
CA LYS A 237 -10.42 3.61 -21.12
C LYS A 237 -11.04 3.77 -19.73
N GLY A 238 -10.86 4.90 -19.06
CA GLY A 238 -11.35 5.14 -17.71
C GLY A 238 -10.63 4.31 -16.64
N VAL A 239 -9.41 3.84 -16.90
CA VAL A 239 -8.60 3.09 -15.93
C VAL A 239 -7.71 4.05 -15.16
N LYS A 240 -7.78 4.03 -13.83
CA LYS A 240 -6.93 4.87 -12.98
C LYS A 240 -5.55 4.26 -12.74
N MET A 241 -4.55 5.09 -12.51
CA MET A 241 -3.20 4.62 -12.16
C MET A 241 -3.16 3.80 -10.87
N GLU A 242 -4.04 4.09 -9.90
CA GLU A 242 -4.19 3.27 -8.69
C GLU A 242 -4.52 1.80 -9.02
N GLU A 243 -5.38 1.55 -10.02
CA GLU A 243 -5.74 0.19 -10.42
C GLU A 243 -4.54 -0.54 -11.05
N VAL A 244 -3.73 0.17 -11.84
CA VAL A 244 -2.50 -0.37 -12.43
C VAL A 244 -1.50 -0.75 -11.34
N PHE A 245 -1.28 0.14 -10.36
CA PHE A 245 -0.38 -0.11 -9.24
C PHE A 245 -0.86 -1.25 -8.34
N GLU A 246 -2.17 -1.38 -8.12
CA GLU A 246 -2.71 -2.55 -7.42
C GLU A 246 -2.35 -3.86 -8.16
N LYS A 247 -2.45 -3.90 -9.50
CA LYS A 247 -2.03 -5.07 -10.29
C LYS A 247 -0.52 -5.32 -10.18
N LEU A 248 0.31 -4.27 -10.23
CA LEU A 248 1.77 -4.41 -10.09
C LEU A 248 2.16 -4.94 -8.71
N ARG A 249 1.54 -4.43 -7.63
CA ARG A 249 1.81 -4.90 -6.26
C ARG A 249 1.53 -6.40 -6.10
N LYS A 250 0.49 -6.92 -6.76
CA LYS A 250 0.20 -8.37 -6.76
C LYS A 250 1.33 -9.21 -7.38
N ARG A 251 2.17 -8.63 -8.25
CA ARG A 251 3.34 -9.28 -8.86
C ARG A 251 4.57 -9.25 -7.97
N PHE A 252 4.63 -8.44 -6.92
CA PHE A 252 5.81 -8.44 -6.03
C PHE A 252 5.90 -9.73 -5.20
N SER A 253 4.76 -10.38 -4.95
CA SER A 253 4.69 -11.63 -4.18
C SER A 253 4.65 -12.89 -5.06
N GLN A 254 4.66 -12.75 -6.39
CA GLN A 254 4.58 -13.85 -7.35
C GLN A 254 5.49 -13.55 -8.53
N SER A 255 6.43 -14.44 -8.87
CA SER A 255 7.36 -14.15 -9.97
C SER A 255 6.61 -13.90 -11.29
N GLY A 256 7.14 -13.01 -12.14
CA GLY A 256 6.49 -12.65 -13.41
C GLY A 256 6.25 -13.84 -14.36
N ILE A 257 6.99 -14.93 -14.18
CA ILE A 257 6.83 -16.20 -14.91
C ILE A 257 5.60 -16.98 -14.38
N GLU A 258 5.42 -17.05 -13.07
CA GLU A 258 4.26 -17.67 -12.43
C GLU A 258 2.96 -16.92 -12.74
N GLU A 259 2.99 -15.59 -12.74
CA GLU A 259 1.84 -14.74 -13.11
C GLU A 259 1.44 -14.94 -14.59
N LYS A 260 2.40 -14.98 -15.53
CA LYS A 260 2.11 -15.25 -16.94
C LYS A 260 1.49 -16.64 -17.15
N SER A 261 1.93 -17.63 -16.37
CA SER A 261 1.45 -19.01 -16.47
C SER A 261 0.03 -19.20 -15.95
N SER A 262 -0.44 -18.37 -15.01
CA SER A 262 -1.80 -18.44 -14.48
C SER A 262 -2.85 -17.81 -15.39
N ARG A 263 -2.47 -16.81 -16.21
CA ARG A 263 -3.37 -16.16 -17.18
C ARG A 263 -3.82 -17.07 -18.33
N ASN A 264 -3.01 -18.06 -18.70
CA ASN A 264 -3.35 -19.03 -19.75
C ASN A 264 -4.30 -20.15 -19.27
N LYS A 265 -4.81 -20.07 -18.03
CA LYS A 265 -5.72 -21.05 -17.43
C LYS A 265 -7.13 -20.50 -17.17
N SER A 266 -7.47 -19.30 -17.65
CA SER A 266 -8.81 -18.71 -17.59
C SER A 266 -9.43 -18.57 -18.96
#